data_AF-A0A1I5B8R4-F1
#
_entry.id   AF-A0A1I5B8R4-F1
#
_cell.length_a   1.000
_cell.length_b   1.000
_cell.length_c   1.000
_cell.angle_alpha   90.00
_cell.angle_beta   90.00
_cell.angle_gamma   90.00
#
_symmetry.space_group_name_H-M   'P 1'
#
loop_
_entity.id
_entity.type
_entity.pdbx_description
1 polymer ?
#
loop_
_entity_poly.entity_id
_entity_poly.type
_entity_poly.pdbx_seq_one_letter_code
_entity_poly.pdbx_strand_id
1 'polypeptide(L)'
;MRSAAGFNQSRSHKSFPYQRRGPLGFGVSRLLGMSCSLLRVVAIPVTHAFGENVPSAFFLIVRALRPLRLLLCRQARAKIPYDPRNRLCAEIAASRKQTVGARNKAMWLAAVPILAVLPGCATPALVQGNGLSSYDGLKQSDGKITKSRLQVKKEQVAAAKTINVAPTAFPAHVAPDLTHEQRVLVANTVSRALCINLSDRFRLVPPDQRADLTVRAAITRATPTDEVAAGVSAAASLGSSFVDASVPIPVPRIPVGLGDMSIEAEAVDAAGRQQAAMVWGRGATAFFSTPRASKASDAYDLARDFGDDFAKMLSKGESPFEGFSIDIPSLEKVGSNIGLAPKYVACEVYGRAPGIAGLVGGKLGLPPEWTDDGPAATRKR
;
A
#
# COMPACT_ATOMS: atom_id res chain seq x y z
N MET A 1 -39.52 9.08 46.30
CA MET A 1 -40.76 9.89 46.40
C MET A 1 -40.72 10.96 45.31
N ARG A 2 -41.73 10.93 44.41
CA ARG A 2 -42.41 12.00 43.61
C ARG A 2 -41.65 13.33 43.36
N SER A 3 -41.61 13.97 42.18
CA SER A 3 -42.50 14.15 41.01
C SER A 3 -41.62 14.55 39.79
N ALA A 4 -41.85 14.22 38.50
CA ALA A 4 -43.01 14.17 37.61
C ALA A 4 -43.37 15.51 36.90
N ALA A 5 -43.68 15.37 35.59
CA ALA A 5 -44.24 16.30 34.58
C ALA A 5 -43.22 17.23 33.86
N GLY A 6 -43.08 17.28 32.53
CA GLY A 6 -43.88 16.76 31.41
C GLY A 6 -44.73 17.87 30.76
N PHE A 7 -44.50 18.18 29.47
CA PHE A 7 -45.43 18.73 28.44
C PHE A 7 -44.60 19.38 27.29
N ASN A 8 -45.06 19.59 26.06
CA ASN A 8 -45.72 18.76 25.03
C ASN A 8 -45.62 19.59 23.72
N GLN A 9 -45.21 18.95 22.62
CA GLN A 9 -45.71 19.07 21.23
C GLN A 9 -46.13 20.43 20.63
N SER A 10 -45.56 20.76 19.46
CA SER A 10 -46.32 21.38 18.36
C SER A 10 -45.75 21.03 16.99
N ARG A 11 -46.68 20.64 16.10
CA ARG A 11 -46.56 20.33 14.67
C ARG A 11 -46.35 21.60 13.85
N SER A 12 -45.70 21.48 12.70
CA SER A 12 -46.20 22.14 11.49
C SER A 12 -45.82 21.38 10.22
N HIS A 13 -46.84 20.85 9.56
CA HIS A 13 -46.84 20.44 8.16
C HIS A 13 -46.54 21.63 7.25
N LYS A 14 -45.78 21.40 6.16
CA LYS A 14 -46.07 21.98 4.84
C LYS A 14 -45.71 20.97 3.76
N SER A 15 -46.64 20.76 2.84
CA SER A 15 -46.58 19.87 1.69
C SER A 15 -46.83 20.67 0.40
N PHE A 16 -46.34 20.12 -0.72
CA PHE A 16 -46.64 20.39 -2.14
C PHE A 16 -45.91 21.52 -2.88
N PRO A 17 -45.79 21.49 -4.24
CA PRO A 17 -45.85 20.35 -5.18
C PRO A 17 -44.76 20.32 -6.30
N TYR A 18 -44.50 19.11 -6.80
CA TYR A 18 -44.50 18.66 -8.21
C TYR A 18 -44.16 19.64 -9.37
N GLN A 19 -43.11 19.33 -10.14
CA GLN A 19 -43.09 19.63 -11.58
C GLN A 19 -42.27 18.58 -12.39
N ARG A 20 -42.97 17.82 -13.23
CA ARG A 20 -42.44 16.97 -14.32
C ARG A 20 -42.37 17.77 -15.62
N ARG A 21 -41.28 17.62 -16.39
CA ARG A 21 -41.18 17.56 -17.88
C ARG A 21 -39.89 16.76 -18.16
N GLY A 22 -39.85 15.62 -18.87
CA GLY A 22 -40.38 15.30 -20.20
C GLY A 22 -39.19 15.24 -21.18
N PRO A 23 -38.83 14.08 -21.77
CA PRO A 23 -37.64 13.95 -22.62
C PRO A 23 -37.96 14.26 -24.08
N LEU A 24 -37.04 14.93 -24.78
CA LEU A 24 -37.06 15.10 -26.23
C LEU A 24 -36.09 14.10 -26.86
N GLY A 25 -36.64 13.18 -27.66
CA GLY A 25 -35.88 12.37 -28.61
C GLY A 25 -36.09 12.89 -30.03
N PHE A 26 -35.05 12.78 -30.86
CA PHE A 26 -35.01 12.79 -32.34
C PHE A 26 -33.53 12.50 -32.67
N GLY A 27 -33.09 11.72 -33.64
CA GLY A 27 -33.73 10.96 -34.71
C GLY A 27 -32.60 10.28 -35.50
N VAL A 28 -32.88 9.09 -36.02
CA VAL A 28 -31.98 8.29 -36.86
C VAL A 28 -32.14 8.73 -38.33
N SER A 29 -31.05 9.06 -39.03
CA SER A 29 -30.74 8.54 -40.38
C SER A 29 -29.56 9.22 -41.08
N ARG A 30 -28.64 8.33 -41.53
CA ARG A 30 -27.91 8.29 -42.82
C ARG A 30 -27.17 9.54 -43.33
N LEU A 31 -25.86 9.38 -43.49
CA LEU A 31 -25.17 9.71 -44.75
C LEU A 31 -23.91 8.85 -44.93
N LEU A 32 -23.86 8.14 -46.07
CA LEU A 32 -22.67 7.48 -46.62
C LEU A 32 -21.67 8.55 -47.11
N GLY A 33 -20.37 8.26 -47.02
CA GLY A 33 -19.39 8.90 -47.91
C GLY A 33 -17.97 9.06 -47.36
N MET A 34 -17.09 8.17 -47.80
CA MET A 34 -15.66 8.37 -48.14
C MET A 34 -14.65 8.98 -47.14
N SER A 35 -13.54 8.24 -47.06
CA SER A 35 -12.14 8.70 -47.15
C SER A 35 -11.30 8.57 -45.88
N CYS A 36 -10.40 7.58 -45.93
CA CYS A 36 -9.32 7.37 -45.00
C CYS A 36 -8.23 8.41 -45.31
N SER A 37 -8.17 9.49 -44.54
CA SER A 37 -7.09 10.48 -44.62
C SER A 37 -6.88 11.16 -43.27
N LEU A 38 -5.62 11.10 -42.82
CA LEU A 38 -4.95 12.03 -41.90
C LEU A 38 -5.34 11.98 -40.42
N LEU A 39 -4.65 11.10 -39.68
CA LEU A 39 -4.36 11.31 -38.27
C LEU A 39 -3.36 12.49 -38.14
N ARG A 40 -3.88 13.73 -38.16
CA ARG A 40 -3.17 14.89 -37.62
C ARG A 40 -3.28 14.81 -36.10
N VAL A 41 -2.16 14.52 -35.44
CA VAL A 41 -2.03 14.69 -33.98
C VAL A 41 -2.15 16.19 -33.70
N VAL A 42 -3.22 16.57 -33.00
CA VAL A 42 -3.42 17.91 -32.44
C VAL A 42 -2.39 18.10 -31.34
N ALA A 43 -1.43 19.00 -31.57
CA ALA A 43 -0.56 19.51 -30.51
C ALA A 43 -1.37 20.50 -29.66
N ILE A 44 -1.59 20.18 -28.39
CA ILE A 44 -2.12 21.12 -27.39
C ILE A 44 -0.92 21.83 -26.76
N PRO A 45 -0.84 23.17 -26.75
CA PRO A 45 0.23 23.88 -26.10
C PRO A 45 -0.10 24.01 -24.61
N VAL A 46 0.61 23.28 -23.75
CA VAL A 46 0.67 23.61 -22.32
C VAL A 46 1.88 24.51 -22.13
N THR A 47 1.62 25.81 -22.05
CA THR A 47 2.60 26.80 -21.58
C THR A 47 2.27 27.17 -20.13
N HIS A 48 3.35 27.40 -19.38
CA HIS A 48 3.46 27.83 -17.99
C HIS A 48 3.58 26.77 -16.89
N ALA A 49 4.67 26.95 -16.15
CA ALA A 49 5.04 26.40 -14.85
C ALA A 49 5.74 25.04 -14.83
N PHE A 50 7.00 24.98 -15.30
CA PHE A 50 8.03 24.18 -14.61
C PHE A 50 9.41 24.84 -14.79
N GLY A 51 10.05 25.10 -13.64
CA GLY A 51 11.41 25.60 -13.52
C GLY A 51 12.44 24.56 -13.96
N GLU A 52 13.63 25.09 -14.21
CA GLU A 52 14.78 24.45 -14.83
C GLU A 52 15.22 23.14 -14.15
N ASN A 53 15.20 22.04 -14.91
CA ASN A 53 16.17 20.91 -14.93
C ASN A 53 15.54 19.56 -15.31
N VAL A 54 15.10 19.37 -16.57
CA VAL A 54 14.93 18.00 -17.13
C VAL A 54 15.14 17.98 -18.67
N PRO A 55 16.37 17.75 -19.18
CA PRO A 55 16.56 17.39 -20.60
C PRO A 55 16.70 15.87 -20.83
N SER A 56 16.86 15.06 -19.78
CA SER A 56 17.35 13.68 -19.94
C SER A 56 16.25 12.63 -20.19
N ALA A 57 15.03 12.86 -19.71
CA ALA A 57 13.96 11.84 -19.77
C ALA A 57 13.26 11.77 -21.14
N PHE A 58 13.09 12.90 -21.83
CA PHE A 58 12.37 12.95 -23.11
C PHE A 58 13.17 12.28 -24.25
N PHE A 59 14.51 12.39 -24.21
CA PHE A 59 15.38 11.74 -25.18
C PHE A 59 15.42 10.21 -25.04
N LEU A 60 15.21 9.68 -23.83
CA LEU A 60 15.20 8.23 -23.58
C LEU A 60 13.94 7.56 -24.14
N ILE A 61 12.78 8.20 -24.02
CA ILE A 61 11.49 7.67 -24.51
C ILE A 61 11.47 7.62 -26.06
N VAL A 62 11.99 8.65 -26.72
CA VAL A 62 12.08 8.70 -28.20
C VAL A 62 13.07 7.65 -28.74
N ARG A 63 14.12 7.31 -27.97
CA ARG A 63 15.09 6.26 -28.34
C ARG A 63 14.53 4.86 -28.13
N ALA A 64 13.71 4.65 -27.09
CA ALA A 64 13.09 3.36 -26.76
C ALA A 64 12.01 2.92 -27.77
N LEU A 65 11.38 3.87 -28.50
CA LEU A 65 10.32 3.58 -29.47
C LEU A 65 10.81 3.32 -30.92
N ARG A 66 12.11 3.52 -31.21
CA ARG A 66 12.70 3.20 -32.53
C ARG A 66 12.58 1.73 -32.98
N PRO A 67 12.75 0.69 -32.13
CA PRO A 67 12.60 -0.69 -32.58
C PRO A 67 11.16 -1.05 -32.98
N LEU A 68 10.15 -0.38 -32.40
CA LEU A 68 8.73 -0.62 -32.72
C LEU A 68 8.37 -0.11 -34.12
N ARG A 69 8.99 0.99 -34.56
CA ARG A 69 8.82 1.56 -35.91
C ARG A 69 9.41 0.67 -37.01
N LEU A 70 10.49 -0.06 -36.70
CA LEU A 70 11.13 -1.01 -37.63
C LEU A 70 10.35 -2.33 -37.75
N LEU A 71 9.69 -2.78 -36.68
CA LEU A 71 8.83 -3.98 -36.75
C LEU A 71 7.59 -3.74 -37.61
N LEU A 72 6.94 -2.57 -37.47
CA LEU A 72 5.78 -2.20 -38.29
C LEU A 72 6.13 -2.04 -39.77
N CYS A 73 7.36 -1.60 -40.09
CA CYS A 73 7.83 -1.50 -41.47
C CYS A 73 8.17 -2.87 -42.11
N ARG A 74 8.41 -3.91 -41.28
CA ARG A 74 8.76 -5.27 -41.74
C ARG A 74 7.53 -6.07 -42.16
N GLN A 75 6.39 -5.87 -41.50
CA GLN A 75 5.12 -6.52 -41.88
C GLN A 75 4.51 -5.93 -43.17
N ALA A 76 4.85 -4.69 -43.54
CA ALA A 76 4.31 -4.03 -44.73
C ALA A 76 4.98 -4.43 -46.06
N ARG A 77 6.09 -5.19 -46.07
CA ARG A 77 6.84 -5.56 -47.31
C ARG A 77 6.63 -6.99 -47.81
N ALA A 78 5.65 -7.73 -47.27
CA ALA A 78 5.41 -9.12 -47.66
C ALA A 78 4.56 -9.29 -48.95
N LYS A 79 4.26 -8.23 -49.70
CA LYS A 79 3.44 -8.29 -50.93
C LYS A 79 4.01 -7.45 -52.08
N ILE A 80 5.20 -7.81 -52.57
CA ILE A 80 5.67 -7.34 -53.88
C ILE A 80 6.11 -8.57 -54.68
N PRO A 81 5.54 -8.83 -55.88
CA PRO A 81 5.98 -9.94 -56.72
C PRO A 81 7.41 -9.73 -57.23
N TYR A 82 8.17 -10.83 -57.30
CA TYR A 82 9.56 -10.88 -57.75
C TYR A 82 9.66 -10.73 -59.28
N ASP A 83 10.33 -9.66 -59.75
CA ASP A 83 10.71 -9.46 -61.16
C ASP A 83 12.16 -9.92 -61.37
N PRO A 84 12.43 -10.93 -62.23
CA PRO A 84 13.75 -11.53 -62.39
C PRO A 84 14.73 -10.71 -63.26
N ARG A 85 14.41 -9.50 -63.71
CA ARG A 85 15.28 -8.75 -64.65
C ARG A 85 16.18 -7.66 -64.06
N ASN A 86 16.24 -7.47 -62.74
CA ASN A 86 17.12 -6.47 -62.13
C ASN A 86 18.36 -7.09 -61.48
N ARG A 87 19.42 -7.30 -62.27
CA ARG A 87 20.74 -7.78 -61.82
C ARG A 87 21.54 -6.78 -60.97
N LEU A 88 21.03 -5.58 -60.69
CA LEU A 88 21.79 -4.54 -59.96
C LEU A 88 21.65 -4.59 -58.42
N CYS A 89 20.74 -5.43 -57.88
CA CYS A 89 20.50 -5.49 -56.42
C CYS A 89 21.24 -6.62 -55.69
N ALA A 90 22.00 -7.47 -56.40
CA ALA A 90 22.65 -8.63 -55.80
C ALA A 90 23.99 -8.30 -55.11
N GLU A 91 24.72 -7.27 -55.53
CA GLU A 91 26.07 -6.98 -54.98
C GLU A 91 26.06 -6.13 -53.71
N ILE A 92 25.04 -5.28 -53.48
CA ILE A 92 24.97 -4.46 -52.26
C ILE A 92 24.49 -5.27 -51.04
N ALA A 93 23.82 -6.41 -51.26
CA ALA A 93 23.34 -7.29 -50.19
C ALA A 93 24.43 -8.15 -49.53
N ALA A 94 25.59 -8.34 -50.19
CA ALA A 94 26.65 -9.21 -49.70
C ALA A 94 27.63 -8.52 -48.72
N SER A 95 27.84 -7.20 -48.81
CA SER A 95 28.78 -6.48 -47.93
C SER A 95 28.19 -6.07 -46.57
N ARG A 96 26.85 -6.09 -46.41
CA ARG A 96 26.17 -5.62 -45.19
C ARG A 96 25.78 -6.73 -44.21
N LYS A 97 26.33 -7.94 -44.33
CA LYS A 97 26.04 -9.07 -43.41
C LYS A 97 27.08 -9.31 -42.31
N GLN A 98 28.26 -8.69 -42.36
CA GLN A 98 29.33 -8.99 -41.40
C GLN A 98 29.55 -7.97 -40.27
N THR A 99 29.02 -6.75 -40.34
CA THR A 99 29.30 -5.70 -39.34
C THR A 99 28.17 -5.36 -38.37
N VAL A 100 26.96 -5.94 -38.53
CA VAL A 100 25.80 -5.64 -37.67
C VAL A 100 25.59 -6.69 -36.57
N GLY A 101 26.16 -7.89 -36.70
CA GLY A 101 25.97 -8.99 -35.74
C GLY A 101 26.72 -8.85 -34.41
N ALA A 102 27.88 -8.20 -34.41
CA ALA A 102 28.76 -8.13 -33.23
C ALA A 102 28.45 -6.96 -32.29
N ARG A 103 28.00 -5.81 -32.83
CA ARG A 103 27.71 -4.61 -32.02
C ARG A 103 26.46 -4.72 -31.14
N ASN A 104 25.44 -5.47 -31.57
CA ASN A 104 24.19 -5.59 -30.82
C ASN A 104 24.27 -6.57 -29.63
N LYS A 105 25.17 -7.56 -29.66
CA LYS A 105 25.34 -8.50 -28.54
C LYS A 105 26.11 -7.88 -27.37
N ALA A 106 27.10 -7.03 -27.67
CA ALA A 106 27.86 -6.31 -26.64
C ALA A 106 27.01 -5.28 -25.87
N MET A 107 26.05 -4.63 -26.54
CA MET A 107 25.16 -3.65 -25.91
C MET A 107 24.09 -4.29 -25.01
N TRP A 108 23.67 -5.52 -25.29
CA TRP A 108 22.75 -6.28 -24.42
C TRP A 108 23.47 -6.95 -23.24
N LEU A 109 24.72 -7.37 -23.40
CA LEU A 109 25.52 -7.96 -22.32
C LEU A 109 26.03 -6.93 -21.30
N ALA A 110 26.16 -5.66 -21.68
CA ALA A 110 26.57 -4.58 -20.77
C ALA A 110 25.41 -3.92 -19.99
N ALA A 111 24.15 -4.12 -20.40
CA ALA A 111 22.98 -3.50 -19.75
C ALA A 111 22.40 -4.32 -18.58
N VAL A 112 22.67 -5.63 -18.53
CA VAL A 112 22.16 -6.53 -17.48
C VAL A 112 22.83 -6.34 -16.10
N PRO A 113 24.16 -6.12 -15.97
CA PRO A 113 24.77 -5.99 -14.64
C PRO A 113 24.49 -4.64 -13.95
N ILE A 114 24.10 -3.59 -14.69
CA ILE A 114 23.85 -2.25 -14.11
C ILE A 114 22.48 -2.17 -13.40
N LEU A 115 21.52 -3.03 -13.76
CA LEU A 115 20.22 -3.08 -13.06
C LEU A 115 20.25 -3.88 -11.74
N ALA A 116 21.31 -4.66 -11.50
CA ALA A 116 21.40 -5.57 -10.36
C ALA A 116 21.86 -4.91 -9.04
N VAL A 117 22.16 -3.61 -9.03
CA VAL A 117 22.73 -2.90 -7.86
C VAL A 117 21.79 -1.82 -7.30
N LEU A 118 20.53 -1.75 -7.75
CA LEU A 118 19.55 -0.87 -7.09
C LEU A 118 19.15 -1.49 -5.74
N PRO A 119 19.39 -0.81 -4.60
CA PRO A 119 18.93 -1.30 -3.30
C PRO A 119 17.40 -1.34 -3.29
N GLY A 120 16.82 -2.54 -3.41
CA GLY A 120 15.37 -2.77 -3.51
C GLY A 120 14.58 -2.61 -2.21
N CYS A 121 15.19 -2.07 -1.16
CA CYS A 121 14.62 -1.92 0.17
C CYS A 121 14.80 -0.47 0.65
N ALA A 122 13.72 0.15 1.14
CA ALA A 122 13.85 1.38 1.90
C ALA A 122 14.67 1.11 3.17
N THR A 123 15.57 2.03 3.52
CA THR A 123 16.38 1.88 4.74
C THR A 123 15.47 2.16 5.95
N PRO A 124 15.29 1.19 6.86
CA PRO A 124 14.44 1.39 8.03
C PRO A 124 15.06 2.42 8.97
N ALA A 125 14.35 3.52 9.19
CA ALA A 125 14.70 4.49 10.23
C ALA A 125 14.07 4.04 11.56
N LEU A 126 14.89 3.93 12.62
CA LEU A 126 14.42 3.64 13.97
C LEU A 126 14.31 4.95 14.76
N VAL A 127 13.16 5.60 14.67
CA VAL A 127 12.94 6.93 15.25
C VAL A 127 12.21 6.80 16.59
N GLN A 128 12.84 7.31 17.65
CA GLN A 128 12.21 7.43 18.96
C GLN A 128 11.40 8.72 19.02
N GLY A 129 10.21 8.64 19.60
CA GLY A 129 9.39 9.79 19.93
C GLY A 129 9.48 10.14 21.41
N ASN A 130 8.33 10.34 22.02
CA ASN A 130 8.15 10.64 23.43
C ASN A 130 6.92 9.93 24.04
N GLY A 131 6.45 8.87 23.39
CA GLY A 131 5.25 8.13 23.74
C GLY A 131 5.47 6.97 24.71
N LEU A 132 6.72 6.60 25.02
CA LEU A 132 7.02 5.57 26.00
C LEU A 132 7.19 6.16 27.41
N SER A 133 6.73 5.43 28.43
CA SER A 133 6.92 5.80 29.84
C SER A 133 8.40 5.80 30.25
N SER A 134 9.21 4.92 29.66
CA SER A 134 10.67 4.96 29.71
C SER A 134 11.27 4.30 28.46
N TYR A 135 12.48 4.72 28.09
CA TYR A 135 13.32 4.10 27.06
C TYR A 135 14.48 3.29 27.67
N ASP A 136 14.60 3.28 28.99
CA ASP A 136 15.71 2.64 29.69
C ASP A 136 15.61 1.12 29.58
N GLY A 137 16.75 0.47 29.34
CA GLY A 137 16.81 -0.99 29.25
C GLY A 137 16.25 -1.58 27.96
N LEU A 138 15.82 -0.76 26.99
CA LEU A 138 15.54 -1.21 25.62
C LEU A 138 16.83 -1.74 24.98
N LYS A 139 16.81 -2.99 24.53
CA LYS A 139 17.94 -3.66 23.88
C LYS A 139 17.69 -3.80 22.38
N GLN A 140 18.73 -3.67 21.58
CA GLN A 140 18.64 -3.93 20.15
C GLN A 140 18.22 -5.39 19.91
N SER A 141 17.20 -5.58 19.06
CA SER A 141 16.79 -6.91 18.60
C SER A 141 16.23 -6.78 17.20
N ASP A 142 17.07 -6.97 16.19
CA ASP A 142 16.69 -6.73 14.80
C ASP A 142 16.16 -8.00 14.14
N GLY A 143 15.14 -7.83 13.30
CA GLY A 143 14.76 -8.80 12.30
C GLY A 143 15.60 -8.67 11.03
N LYS A 144 15.35 -9.54 10.05
CA LYS A 144 16.06 -9.50 8.75
C LYS A 144 15.87 -8.17 7.99
N ILE A 145 14.69 -7.57 8.13
CA ILE A 145 14.29 -6.33 7.45
C ILE A 145 13.68 -5.29 8.39
N THR A 146 13.54 -5.64 9.68
CA THR A 146 12.96 -4.80 10.73
C THR A 146 14.08 -4.38 11.68
N LYS A 147 14.14 -3.08 11.99
CA LYS A 147 14.97 -2.56 13.07
C LYS A 147 14.14 -2.43 14.33
N SER A 148 14.68 -2.84 15.48
CA SER A 148 13.97 -2.64 16.73
C SER A 148 14.88 -2.51 17.96
N ARG A 149 14.37 -1.79 18.95
CA ARG A 149 14.85 -1.81 20.32
C ARG A 149 13.68 -2.13 21.24
N LEU A 150 13.81 -3.17 22.06
CA LEU A 150 12.70 -3.67 22.86
C LEU A 150 13.13 -4.09 24.26
N GLN A 151 12.16 -4.13 25.16
CA GLN A 151 12.25 -4.71 26.49
C GLN A 151 10.92 -5.36 26.83
N VAL A 152 10.97 -6.50 27.51
CA VAL A 152 9.78 -7.19 28.00
C VAL A 152 10.07 -7.83 29.35
N LYS A 153 9.20 -7.58 30.32
CA LYS A 153 9.18 -8.24 31.64
C LYS A 153 8.36 -9.51 31.52
N LYS A 154 9.02 -10.59 31.09
CA LYS A 154 8.40 -11.87 30.70
C LYS A 154 7.39 -12.37 31.71
N GLU A 155 7.73 -12.39 33.00
CA GLU A 155 6.89 -12.93 34.06
C GLU A 155 5.61 -12.10 34.22
N GLN A 156 5.71 -10.78 34.10
CA GLN A 156 4.59 -9.86 34.27
C GLN A 156 3.63 -9.93 33.08
N VAL A 157 4.17 -10.00 31.86
CA VAL A 157 3.35 -10.14 30.65
C VAL A 157 2.70 -11.54 30.60
N ALA A 158 3.40 -12.59 31.02
CA ALA A 158 2.86 -13.95 31.07
C ALA A 158 1.71 -14.11 32.09
N ALA A 159 1.73 -13.33 33.17
CA ALA A 159 0.68 -13.34 34.20
C ALA A 159 -0.59 -12.59 33.76
N ALA A 160 -0.51 -11.67 32.80
CA ALA A 160 -1.64 -10.89 32.31
C ALA A 160 -2.63 -11.75 31.52
N LYS A 161 -3.93 -11.57 31.78
CA LYS A 161 -5.02 -12.28 31.10
C LYS A 161 -5.85 -11.38 30.22
N THR A 162 -6.01 -10.12 30.63
CA THR A 162 -6.81 -9.10 29.94
C THR A 162 -5.93 -8.01 29.39
N ILE A 163 -6.27 -7.56 28.18
CA ILE A 163 -5.58 -6.44 27.55
C ILE A 163 -6.60 -5.51 26.90
N ASN A 164 -6.34 -4.20 26.95
CA ASN A 164 -7.00 -3.24 26.09
C ASN A 164 -5.96 -2.52 25.23
N VAL A 165 -6.40 -2.01 24.08
CA VAL A 165 -5.58 -1.27 23.14
C VAL A 165 -6.14 0.14 23.09
N ALA A 166 -5.32 1.14 23.39
CA ALA A 166 -5.67 2.54 23.18
C ALA A 166 -5.52 2.91 21.70
N PRO A 167 -6.31 3.89 21.18
CA PRO A 167 -6.13 4.38 19.82
C PRO A 167 -4.70 4.88 19.59
N THR A 168 -4.12 4.49 18.46
CA THR A 168 -2.75 4.85 18.09
C THR A 168 -2.66 6.34 17.80
N ALA A 169 -1.66 7.01 18.35
CA ALA A 169 -1.39 8.42 18.04
C ALA A 169 -0.63 8.54 16.70
N PHE A 170 -1.07 9.47 15.84
CA PHE A 170 -0.34 9.83 14.62
C PHE A 170 -0.37 11.34 14.38
N PRO A 171 0.57 12.09 15.01
CA PRO A 171 0.65 13.54 14.86
C PRO A 171 0.88 13.99 13.42
N ALA A 172 0.37 15.15 13.03
CA ALA A 172 0.54 15.64 11.65
C ALA A 172 2.01 15.93 11.29
N HIS A 173 2.81 16.39 12.25
CA HIS A 173 4.21 16.80 12.01
C HIS A 173 5.15 15.62 11.71
N VAL A 174 4.80 14.39 12.07
CA VAL A 174 5.64 13.20 11.80
C VAL A 174 5.47 12.66 10.38
N ALA A 175 4.43 13.10 9.66
CA ALA A 175 4.13 12.75 8.27
C ALA A 175 3.32 13.90 7.60
N PRO A 176 3.97 15.04 7.33
CA PRO A 176 3.28 16.23 6.81
C PRO A 176 2.70 16.03 5.41
N ASP A 177 3.28 15.14 4.61
CA ASP A 177 2.86 14.87 3.23
C ASP A 177 1.64 13.95 3.10
N LEU A 178 1.21 13.33 4.21
CA LEU A 178 -0.01 12.53 4.26
C LEU A 178 -1.23 13.42 4.54
N THR A 179 -2.37 13.07 3.97
CA THR A 179 -3.63 13.74 4.31
C THR A 179 -4.09 13.36 5.73
N HIS A 180 -5.03 14.12 6.29
CA HIS A 180 -5.61 13.77 7.59
C HIS A 180 -6.30 12.40 7.56
N GLU A 181 -7.06 12.11 6.51
CA GLU A 181 -7.74 10.84 6.29
C GLU A 181 -6.74 9.67 6.24
N GLN A 182 -5.65 9.82 5.48
CA GLN A 182 -4.58 8.82 5.40
C GLN A 182 -3.94 8.56 6.76
N ARG A 183 -3.64 9.61 7.55
CA ARG A 183 -3.12 9.43 8.91
C ARG A 183 -4.10 8.72 9.83
N VAL A 184 -5.38 9.08 9.80
CA VAL A 184 -6.42 8.41 10.60
C VAL A 184 -6.53 6.93 10.22
N LEU A 185 -6.50 6.61 8.93
CA LEU A 185 -6.57 5.25 8.43
C LEU A 185 -5.36 4.41 8.87
N VAL A 186 -4.14 4.92 8.70
CA VAL A 186 -2.91 4.21 9.10
C VAL A 186 -2.87 4.02 10.63
N ALA A 187 -3.19 5.05 11.41
CA ALA A 187 -3.26 4.94 12.87
C ALA A 187 -4.27 3.88 13.32
N ASN A 188 -5.47 3.90 12.73
CA ASN A 188 -6.50 2.91 13.00
C ASN A 188 -6.07 1.50 12.57
N THR A 189 -5.31 1.37 11.50
CA THR A 189 -4.78 0.08 11.04
C THR A 189 -3.83 -0.52 12.07
N VAL A 190 -2.97 0.30 12.70
CA VAL A 190 -2.13 -0.13 13.83
C VAL A 190 -3.00 -0.61 14.99
N SER A 191 -4.00 0.18 15.41
CA SER A 191 -4.87 -0.18 16.54
C SER A 191 -5.67 -1.47 16.27
N ARG A 192 -6.19 -1.63 15.04
CA ARG A 192 -6.91 -2.82 14.59
C ARG A 192 -6.01 -4.04 14.60
N ALA A 193 -4.81 -3.94 14.04
CA ALA A 193 -3.83 -5.03 14.00
C ALA A 193 -3.43 -5.47 15.41
N LEU A 194 -3.10 -4.53 16.30
CA LEU A 194 -2.82 -4.82 17.70
C LEU A 194 -3.98 -5.56 18.36
N CYS A 195 -5.22 -5.07 18.21
CA CYS A 195 -6.39 -5.67 18.84
C CYS A 195 -6.64 -7.11 18.36
N ILE A 196 -6.59 -7.35 17.04
CA ILE A 196 -6.79 -8.67 16.45
C ILE A 196 -5.66 -9.61 16.87
N ASN A 197 -4.41 -9.19 16.74
CA ASN A 197 -3.26 -10.07 16.97
C ASN A 197 -3.05 -10.42 18.45
N LEU A 198 -3.35 -9.49 19.36
CA LEU A 198 -3.31 -9.77 20.80
C LEU A 198 -4.42 -10.74 21.23
N SER A 199 -5.48 -10.91 20.43
CA SER A 199 -6.61 -11.79 20.76
C SER A 199 -6.30 -13.28 20.69
N ASP A 200 -5.15 -13.63 20.09
CA ASP A 200 -4.62 -14.99 20.08
C ASP A 200 -4.29 -15.44 21.51
N ARG A 201 -3.73 -14.55 22.33
CA ARG A 201 -3.32 -14.87 23.72
C ARG A 201 -4.20 -14.24 24.79
N PHE A 202 -4.58 -12.98 24.63
CA PHE A 202 -5.24 -12.21 25.67
C PHE A 202 -6.75 -12.13 25.47
N ARG A 203 -7.47 -11.89 26.56
CA ARG A 203 -8.88 -11.49 26.51
C ARG A 203 -8.96 -9.98 26.27
N LEU A 204 -9.45 -9.58 25.10
CA LEU A 204 -9.59 -8.16 24.77
C LEU A 204 -10.79 -7.58 25.51
N VAL A 205 -10.56 -6.48 26.22
CA VAL A 205 -11.61 -5.71 26.88
C VAL A 205 -11.73 -4.32 26.24
N PRO A 206 -12.91 -3.68 26.30
CA PRO A 206 -13.10 -2.32 25.80
C PRO A 206 -12.10 -1.32 26.41
N PRO A 207 -11.71 -0.26 25.68
CA PRO A 207 -10.73 0.73 26.16
C PRO A 207 -11.12 1.45 27.47
N ASP A 208 -12.42 1.54 27.77
CA ASP A 208 -12.98 2.14 28.99
C ASP A 208 -13.01 1.16 30.18
N GLN A 209 -12.74 -0.13 29.94
CA GLN A 209 -12.63 -1.14 30.99
C GLN A 209 -11.18 -1.33 31.44
N ARG A 210 -10.98 -1.48 32.76
CA ARG A 210 -9.67 -1.79 33.34
C ARG A 210 -9.21 -3.18 32.87
N ALA A 211 -7.97 -3.25 32.39
CA ALA A 211 -7.30 -4.48 31.96
C ALA A 211 -6.03 -4.71 32.78
N ASP A 212 -5.48 -5.93 32.74
CA ASP A 212 -4.17 -6.23 33.34
C ASP A 212 -3.07 -5.45 32.62
N LEU A 213 -3.19 -5.30 31.30
CA LEU A 213 -2.31 -4.49 30.46
C LEU A 213 -3.09 -3.53 29.56
N THR A 214 -2.55 -2.34 29.37
CA THR A 214 -3.01 -1.35 28.37
C THR A 214 -1.90 -1.09 27.37
N VAL A 215 -2.19 -1.32 26.09
CA VAL A 215 -1.25 -1.02 25.00
C VAL A 215 -1.45 0.41 24.51
N ARG A 216 -0.35 1.15 24.41
CA ARG A 216 -0.29 2.50 23.82
C ARG A 216 0.72 2.48 22.68
N ALA A 217 0.37 3.06 21.55
CA ALA A 217 1.24 3.13 20.38
C ALA A 217 1.22 4.54 19.79
N ALA A 218 2.35 4.97 19.25
CA ALA A 218 2.49 6.23 18.52
C ALA A 218 3.38 6.03 17.29
N ILE A 219 2.92 6.55 16.16
CA ILE A 219 3.72 6.61 14.94
C ILE A 219 4.68 7.79 15.08
N THR A 220 5.98 7.51 15.03
CA THR A 220 7.05 8.48 15.24
C THR A 220 7.63 8.99 13.92
N ARG A 221 7.45 8.23 12.83
CA ARG A 221 7.81 8.61 11.47
C ARG A 221 6.99 7.82 10.47
N ALA A 222 6.57 8.47 9.37
CA ALA A 222 6.16 7.78 8.17
C ALA A 222 6.60 8.57 6.93
N THR A 223 7.38 7.94 6.06
CA THR A 223 7.77 8.51 4.76
C THR A 223 6.70 8.14 3.72
N PRO A 224 6.19 9.10 2.93
CA PRO A 224 5.17 8.81 1.93
C PRO A 224 5.72 7.89 0.83
N THR A 225 4.85 7.01 0.35
CA THR A 225 5.08 6.27 -0.90
C THR A 225 4.94 7.23 -2.10
N ASP A 226 5.77 7.05 -3.13
CA ASP A 226 5.55 7.70 -4.42
C ASP A 226 4.35 7.07 -5.12
N GLU A 227 3.22 7.77 -5.09
CA GLU A 227 1.95 7.30 -5.65
C GLU A 227 2.00 7.07 -7.17
N VAL A 228 2.85 7.81 -7.90
CA VAL A 228 3.01 7.64 -9.35
C VAL A 228 3.81 6.36 -9.61
N ALA A 229 4.94 6.17 -8.92
CA ALA A 229 5.74 4.95 -9.05
C ALA A 229 4.96 3.70 -8.60
N ALA A 230 4.18 3.82 -7.53
CA ALA A 230 3.30 2.75 -7.06
C ALA A 230 2.15 2.46 -8.03
N GLY A 231 1.54 3.49 -8.62
CA GLY A 231 0.50 3.34 -9.64
C GLY A 231 1.03 2.69 -10.93
N VAL A 232 2.23 3.07 -11.39
CA VAL A 232 2.90 2.40 -12.53
C VAL A 232 3.21 0.95 -12.19
N SER A 233 3.68 0.67 -10.97
CA SER A 233 3.95 -0.70 -10.52
C SER A 233 2.69 -1.55 -10.49
N ALA A 234 1.56 -0.99 -10.05
CA ALA A 234 0.26 -1.66 -10.08
C ALA A 234 -0.23 -1.90 -11.52
N ALA A 235 -0.08 -0.93 -12.42
CA ALA A 235 -0.44 -1.13 -13.83
C ALA A 235 0.43 -2.21 -14.50
N ALA A 236 1.72 -2.26 -14.17
CA ALA A 236 2.63 -3.28 -14.66
C ALA A 236 2.29 -4.69 -14.11
N SER A 237 1.89 -4.79 -12.85
CA SER A 237 1.55 -6.07 -12.21
C SER A 237 0.30 -6.72 -12.81
N LEU A 238 -0.66 -5.92 -13.31
CA LEU A 238 -1.83 -6.41 -14.03
C LEU A 238 -1.45 -7.13 -15.34
N GLY A 239 -0.35 -6.73 -15.98
CA GLY A 239 0.17 -7.38 -17.19
C GLY A 239 0.89 -8.71 -16.91
N SER A 240 1.46 -8.89 -15.71
CA SER A 240 2.19 -10.11 -15.32
C SER A 240 1.34 -11.14 -14.58
N SER A 241 0.08 -10.83 -14.27
CA SER A 241 -0.83 -11.68 -13.47
C SER A 241 -1.46 -12.87 -14.24
N PHE A 242 -1.01 -13.14 -15.47
CA PHE A 242 -1.54 -14.22 -16.32
C PHE A 242 -0.77 -15.56 -16.21
N VAL A 243 0.17 -15.69 -15.26
CA VAL A 243 0.81 -16.97 -14.93
C VAL A 243 0.07 -17.62 -13.75
N ASP A 244 -0.43 -18.83 -13.98
CA ASP A 244 -1.24 -19.72 -13.12
C ASP A 244 -1.66 -19.20 -11.73
N ALA A 245 -2.96 -19.00 -11.57
CA ALA A 245 -3.65 -18.48 -10.38
C ALA A 245 -3.62 -19.39 -9.13
N SER A 246 -2.86 -20.48 -9.14
CA SER A 246 -2.80 -21.46 -8.04
C SER A 246 -1.65 -21.21 -7.06
N VAL A 247 -0.68 -20.35 -7.40
CA VAL A 247 0.42 -19.98 -6.51
C VAL A 247 0.41 -18.46 -6.30
N PRO A 248 0.25 -17.96 -5.06
CA PRO A 248 0.41 -16.54 -4.77
C PRO A 248 1.88 -16.16 -4.90
N ILE A 249 2.32 -15.86 -6.12
CA ILE A 249 3.65 -15.34 -6.39
C ILE A 249 3.64 -13.85 -6.04
N PRO A 250 4.49 -13.37 -5.12
CA PRO A 250 4.61 -11.95 -4.84
C PRO A 250 5.00 -11.22 -6.12
N VAL A 251 4.17 -10.28 -6.58
CA VAL A 251 4.47 -9.51 -7.80
C VAL A 251 5.44 -8.40 -7.44
N PRO A 252 6.69 -8.43 -7.94
CA PRO A 252 7.67 -7.41 -7.60
C PRO A 252 7.22 -6.05 -8.13
N ARG A 253 7.19 -5.02 -7.26
CA ARG A 253 6.98 -3.63 -7.67
C ARG A 253 8.29 -2.93 -8.01
N ILE A 254 8.21 -1.79 -8.68
CA ILE A 254 9.39 -0.98 -9.00
C ILE A 254 10.03 -0.52 -7.67
N PRO A 255 11.34 -0.75 -7.44
CA PRO A 255 12.03 -0.41 -6.20
C PRO A 255 12.35 1.09 -6.09
N VAL A 256 11.39 1.96 -6.41
CA VAL A 256 11.53 3.41 -6.37
C VAL A 256 10.37 4.01 -5.60
N GLY A 257 10.65 4.99 -4.73
CA GLY A 257 9.63 5.69 -3.95
C GLY A 257 8.95 4.82 -2.89
N LEU A 258 9.67 3.84 -2.36
CA LEU A 258 9.21 3.00 -1.24
C LEU A 258 9.20 3.83 0.05
N GLY A 259 8.11 3.76 0.80
CA GLY A 259 7.99 4.38 2.12
C GLY A 259 8.65 3.54 3.23
N ASP A 260 8.83 4.18 4.37
CA ASP A 260 9.24 3.57 5.63
C ASP A 260 8.34 4.08 6.76
N MET A 261 8.26 3.31 7.84
CA MET A 261 7.51 3.70 9.02
C MET A 261 8.27 3.30 10.29
N SER A 262 8.19 4.17 11.29
CA SER A 262 8.65 3.90 12.65
C SER A 262 7.52 4.13 13.64
N ILE A 263 7.40 3.20 14.59
CA ILE A 263 6.37 3.16 15.62
C ILE A 263 7.06 2.88 16.95
N GLU A 264 6.58 3.51 18.00
CA GLU A 264 6.86 3.10 19.37
C GLU A 264 5.58 2.65 20.05
N ALA A 265 5.68 1.62 20.88
CA ALA A 265 4.58 1.18 21.72
C ALA A 265 5.05 0.61 23.04
N GLU A 266 4.17 0.70 24.03
CA GLU A 266 4.32 0.08 25.33
C GLU A 266 3.06 -0.66 25.76
N ALA A 267 3.25 -1.68 26.58
CA ALA A 267 2.22 -2.26 27.42
C ALA A 267 2.47 -1.86 28.87
N VAL A 268 1.52 -1.15 29.47
CA VAL A 268 1.58 -0.70 30.86
C VAL A 268 0.60 -1.50 31.71
N ASP A 269 0.96 -1.77 32.97
CA ASP A 269 0.04 -2.41 33.91
C ASP A 269 -1.01 -1.43 34.46
N ALA A 270 -1.92 -1.95 35.28
CA ALA A 270 -2.96 -1.17 35.93
C ALA A 270 -2.48 -0.09 36.92
N ALA A 271 -1.16 -0.04 37.22
CA ALA A 271 -0.50 1.00 38.01
C ALA A 271 0.29 1.99 37.10
N GLY A 272 0.21 1.84 35.78
CA GLY A 272 0.93 2.66 34.81
C GLY A 272 2.40 2.28 34.65
N ARG A 273 2.85 1.15 35.20
CA ARG A 273 4.24 0.71 35.07
C ARG A 273 4.42 -0.01 33.74
N GLN A 274 5.41 0.40 32.98
CA GLN A 274 5.80 -0.24 31.73
C GLN A 274 6.25 -1.70 31.98
N GLN A 275 5.56 -2.65 31.34
CA GLN A 275 5.86 -4.08 31.39
C GLN A 275 6.53 -4.57 30.11
N ALA A 276 6.28 -3.91 28.99
CA ALA A 276 6.98 -4.14 27.74
C ALA A 276 6.98 -2.86 26.91
N ALA A 277 8.00 -2.71 26.08
CA ALA A 277 8.12 -1.61 25.15
C ALA A 277 8.92 -2.00 23.91
N MET A 278 8.60 -1.36 22.80
CA MET A 278 9.27 -1.57 21.53
C MET A 278 9.32 -0.24 20.77
N VAL A 279 10.50 0.11 20.29
CA VAL A 279 10.70 1.04 19.18
C VAL A 279 10.96 0.17 17.96
N TRP A 280 10.20 0.39 16.90
CA TRP A 280 10.18 -0.44 15.70
C TRP A 280 10.33 0.44 14.46
N GLY A 281 11.04 -0.04 13.45
CA GLY A 281 11.22 0.66 12.19
C GLY A 281 11.41 -0.32 11.05
N ARG A 282 10.67 -0.13 9.95
CA ARG A 282 10.77 -0.99 8.77
C ARG A 282 10.50 -0.19 7.50
N GLY A 283 11.28 -0.51 6.47
CA GLY A 283 11.07 -0.02 5.11
C GLY A 283 10.23 -1.00 4.31
N ALA A 284 9.41 -0.49 3.40
CA ALA A 284 8.74 -1.34 2.43
C ALA A 284 9.77 -1.90 1.42
N THR A 285 9.45 -3.06 0.84
CA THR A 285 10.34 -3.78 -0.08
C THR A 285 9.65 -4.08 -1.39
N ALA A 286 10.40 -4.12 -2.48
CA ALA A 286 9.83 -4.40 -3.81
C ALA A 286 9.07 -5.73 -3.91
N PHE A 287 9.38 -6.72 -3.06
CA PHE A 287 8.83 -8.08 -3.15
C PHE A 287 7.69 -8.37 -2.18
N PHE A 288 7.68 -7.76 -0.99
CA PHE A 288 6.76 -8.13 0.09
C PHE A 288 5.76 -7.04 0.46
N SER A 289 5.62 -6.01 -0.38
CA SER A 289 4.62 -4.94 -0.18
C SER A 289 3.73 -4.78 -1.40
N THR A 290 2.48 -4.37 -1.18
CA THR A 290 1.50 -4.24 -2.26
C THR A 290 1.59 -2.84 -2.86
N PRO A 291 1.86 -2.68 -4.17
CA PRO A 291 1.84 -1.36 -4.79
C PRO A 291 0.41 -0.82 -4.87
N ARG A 292 0.09 0.23 -4.12
CA ARG A 292 -1.16 0.99 -4.25
C ARG A 292 -0.85 2.44 -4.59
N ALA A 293 -1.67 3.06 -5.44
CA ALA A 293 -1.53 4.44 -5.89
C ALA A 293 -1.94 5.45 -4.80
N SER A 294 -1.27 5.40 -3.64
CA SER A 294 -1.51 6.24 -2.48
C SER A 294 -0.22 6.47 -1.72
N LYS A 295 -0.02 7.71 -1.23
CA LYS A 295 1.10 8.07 -0.36
C LYS A 295 1.13 7.28 0.95
N ALA A 296 -0.01 6.77 1.40
CA ALA A 296 -0.13 5.98 2.62
C ALA A 296 0.06 4.47 2.41
N SER A 297 0.24 4.01 1.17
CA SER A 297 0.23 2.58 0.83
C SER A 297 1.18 1.75 1.69
N ASP A 298 2.44 2.17 1.80
CA ASP A 298 3.45 1.40 2.53
C ASP A 298 3.24 1.47 4.03
N ALA A 299 2.92 2.65 4.56
CA ALA A 299 2.61 2.82 5.98
C ALA A 299 1.41 1.95 6.40
N TYR A 300 0.42 1.79 5.52
CA TYR A 300 -0.76 0.94 5.76
C TYR A 300 -0.42 -0.56 5.87
N ASP A 301 0.47 -1.08 5.02
CA ASP A 301 0.93 -2.47 5.13
C ASP A 301 1.87 -2.65 6.34
N LEU A 302 2.82 -1.73 6.53
CA LEU A 302 3.76 -1.75 7.65
C LEU A 302 3.06 -1.62 9.02
N ALA A 303 1.88 -0.99 9.08
CA ALA A 303 1.06 -0.91 10.29
C ALA A 303 0.58 -2.28 10.77
N ARG A 304 0.29 -3.19 9.84
CA ARG A 304 -0.07 -4.58 10.16
C ARG A 304 1.13 -5.36 10.65
N ASP A 305 2.25 -5.26 9.93
CA ASP A 305 3.52 -5.92 10.29
C ASP A 305 3.95 -5.56 11.71
N PHE A 306 3.90 -4.28 12.07
CA PHE A 306 4.18 -3.83 13.43
C PHE A 306 3.23 -4.46 14.46
N GLY A 307 1.92 -4.48 14.17
CA GLY A 307 0.92 -5.05 15.07
C GLY A 307 1.15 -6.56 15.31
N ASP A 308 1.60 -7.29 14.28
CA ASP A 308 1.99 -8.70 14.39
C ASP A 308 3.24 -8.88 15.27
N ASP A 309 4.31 -8.11 15.01
CA ASP A 309 5.57 -8.20 15.74
C ASP A 309 5.39 -7.86 17.22
N PHE A 310 4.68 -6.77 17.54
CA PHE A 310 4.43 -6.36 18.91
C PHE A 310 3.53 -7.36 19.66
N ALA A 311 2.49 -7.88 19.01
CA ALA A 311 1.63 -8.89 19.61
C ALA A 311 2.37 -10.21 19.87
N LYS A 312 3.27 -10.61 18.97
CA LYS A 312 4.15 -11.77 19.16
C LYS A 312 5.08 -11.57 20.35
N MET A 313 5.66 -10.38 20.49
CA MET A 313 6.49 -10.02 21.65
C MET A 313 5.71 -10.18 22.96
N LEU A 314 4.50 -9.63 23.03
CA LEU A 314 3.68 -9.72 24.24
C LEU A 314 3.17 -11.15 24.49
N SER A 315 2.79 -11.88 23.46
CA SER A 315 2.26 -13.24 23.63
C SER A 315 3.31 -14.23 24.10
N LYS A 316 4.58 -14.03 23.70
CA LYS A 316 5.71 -14.90 24.06
C LYS A 316 6.50 -14.41 25.26
N GLY A 317 6.45 -13.11 25.55
CA GLY A 317 7.28 -12.48 26.57
C GLY A 317 8.76 -12.40 26.18
N GLU A 318 9.08 -12.45 24.88
CA GLU A 318 10.42 -12.51 24.31
C GLU A 318 10.47 -11.72 22.99
N SER A 319 11.67 -11.48 22.43
CA SER A 319 11.79 -10.80 21.13
C SER A 319 11.03 -11.57 20.02
N PRO A 320 10.27 -10.89 19.15
CA PRO A 320 9.60 -11.54 18.03
C PRO A 320 10.57 -11.88 16.89
N PHE A 321 11.81 -11.40 16.96
CA PHE A 321 12.85 -11.54 15.93
C PHE A 321 13.88 -12.63 16.24
N GLU A 322 13.86 -13.18 17.46
CA GLU A 322 14.80 -14.20 17.90
C GLU A 322 14.13 -15.59 17.89
N GLY A 323 14.87 -16.60 17.43
CA GLY A 323 14.43 -17.99 17.39
C GLY A 323 13.56 -18.36 16.16
N PHE A 324 13.60 -19.64 15.80
CA PHE A 324 12.77 -20.19 14.73
C PHE A 324 11.46 -20.69 15.35
N SER A 325 10.46 -19.81 15.45
CA SER A 325 9.13 -20.19 15.94
C SER A 325 8.13 -20.17 14.79
N ILE A 326 7.58 -21.34 14.47
CA ILE A 326 6.46 -21.48 13.53
C ILE A 326 5.20 -21.06 14.28
N ASP A 327 4.77 -19.81 14.06
CA ASP A 327 3.50 -19.30 14.58
C ASP A 327 2.39 -19.61 13.59
N ILE A 328 1.54 -20.57 13.94
CA ILE A 328 0.33 -20.86 13.17
C ILE A 328 -0.75 -19.88 13.65
N PRO A 329 -1.25 -18.97 12.79
CA PRO A 329 -2.29 -18.03 13.19
C PRO A 329 -3.59 -18.76 13.51
N SER A 330 -4.37 -18.23 14.46
CA SER A 330 -5.70 -18.76 14.78
C SER A 330 -6.66 -18.57 13.59
N LEU A 331 -7.67 -19.44 13.47
CA LEU A 331 -8.65 -19.36 12.38
C LEU A 331 -9.47 -18.06 12.48
N GLU A 332 -9.71 -17.58 13.71
CA GLU A 332 -10.36 -16.31 13.99
C GLU A 332 -9.51 -15.12 13.54
N LYS A 333 -8.18 -15.14 13.76
CA LYS A 333 -7.26 -14.12 13.24
C LYS A 333 -7.26 -14.11 11.72
N VAL A 334 -7.19 -15.28 11.08
CA VAL A 334 -7.29 -15.40 9.62
C VAL A 334 -8.61 -14.81 9.12
N GLY A 335 -9.73 -15.19 9.74
CA GLY A 335 -11.06 -14.67 9.44
C GLY A 335 -11.14 -13.15 9.56
N SER A 336 -10.63 -12.59 10.65
CA SER A 336 -10.66 -11.15 10.91
C SER A 336 -9.84 -10.36 9.89
N ASN A 337 -8.70 -10.91 9.47
CA ASN A 337 -7.83 -10.29 8.46
C ASN A 337 -8.45 -10.31 7.05
N ILE A 338 -9.37 -11.23 6.77
CA ILE A 338 -10.16 -11.26 5.53
C ILE A 338 -11.52 -10.55 5.66
N GLY A 339 -11.72 -9.77 6.73
CA GLY A 339 -12.89 -8.91 6.92
C GLY A 339 -14.07 -9.55 7.67
N LEU A 340 -13.90 -10.75 8.24
CA LEU A 340 -14.88 -11.30 9.18
C LEU A 340 -14.83 -10.56 10.52
N ALA A 341 -15.82 -10.82 11.37
CA ALA A 341 -15.89 -10.25 12.70
C ALA A 341 -14.69 -10.71 13.56
N PRO A 342 -14.12 -9.82 14.39
CA PRO A 342 -13.06 -10.19 15.32
C PRO A 342 -13.56 -11.12 16.43
N LYS A 343 -12.64 -11.89 17.00
CA LYS A 343 -12.89 -12.79 18.15
C LYS A 343 -13.56 -12.09 19.34
N TYR A 344 -13.21 -10.82 19.58
CA TYR A 344 -13.80 -10.01 20.63
C TYR A 344 -14.44 -8.74 20.06
N VAL A 345 -15.66 -8.44 20.53
CA VAL A 345 -16.42 -7.22 20.17
C VAL A 345 -15.65 -5.95 20.50
N ALA A 346 -14.75 -5.98 21.49
CA ALA A 346 -13.87 -4.87 21.84
C ALA A 346 -13.04 -4.35 20.65
N CYS A 347 -12.74 -5.20 19.65
CA CYS A 347 -11.99 -4.78 18.47
C CYS A 347 -12.85 -4.13 17.37
N GLU A 348 -14.19 -4.27 17.41
CA GLU A 348 -15.08 -3.69 16.39
C GLU A 348 -15.03 -2.15 16.37
N VAL A 349 -14.59 -1.51 17.47
CA VAL A 349 -14.40 -0.05 17.52
C VAL A 349 -13.39 0.45 16.46
N TYR A 350 -12.40 -0.39 16.12
CA TYR A 350 -11.40 -0.12 15.08
C TYR A 350 -11.86 -0.51 13.68
N GLY A 351 -13.12 -0.95 13.54
CA GLY A 351 -13.66 -1.46 12.29
C GLY A 351 -13.05 -2.80 11.87
N ARG A 352 -13.46 -3.28 10.70
CA ARG A 352 -13.03 -4.57 10.14
C ARG A 352 -12.05 -4.35 9.00
N ALA A 353 -11.19 -5.35 8.77
CA ALA A 353 -10.33 -5.34 7.60
C ALA A 353 -11.19 -5.26 6.31
N PRO A 354 -10.67 -4.65 5.23
CA PRO A 354 -11.42 -4.41 3.99
C PRO A 354 -11.83 -5.69 3.23
N GLY A 355 -11.38 -6.85 3.69
CA GLY A 355 -11.76 -8.16 3.15
C GLY A 355 -11.57 -8.29 1.64
N ILE A 356 -12.57 -8.82 0.94
CA ILE A 356 -12.52 -9.04 -0.51
C ILE A 356 -12.33 -7.72 -1.26
N ALA A 357 -12.93 -6.62 -0.80
CA ALA A 357 -12.76 -5.30 -1.43
C ALA A 357 -11.30 -4.84 -1.34
N GLY A 358 -10.65 -5.03 -0.19
CA GLY A 358 -9.22 -4.75 -0.02
C GLY A 358 -8.31 -5.69 -0.82
N LEU A 359 -8.67 -6.97 -0.93
CA LEU A 359 -7.92 -7.93 -1.72
C LEU A 359 -7.96 -7.59 -3.22
N VAL A 360 -9.16 -7.34 -3.75
CA VAL A 360 -9.35 -6.95 -5.16
C VAL A 360 -8.74 -5.58 -5.42
N GLY A 361 -9.01 -4.61 -4.54
CA GLY A 361 -8.46 -3.27 -4.68
C GLY A 361 -6.94 -3.25 -4.60
N GLY A 362 -6.32 -4.02 -3.70
CA GLY A 362 -4.88 -4.17 -3.63
C GLY A 362 -4.28 -4.75 -4.93
N LYS A 363 -4.93 -5.75 -5.54
CA LYS A 363 -4.51 -6.29 -6.84
C LYS A 363 -4.62 -5.28 -7.98
N LEU A 364 -5.62 -4.40 -7.91
CA LEU A 364 -5.83 -3.30 -8.86
C LEU A 364 -4.98 -2.06 -8.53
N GLY A 365 -4.21 -2.08 -7.43
CA GLY A 365 -3.45 -0.94 -6.94
C GLY A 365 -4.29 0.23 -6.43
N LEU A 366 -5.55 -0.01 -6.06
CA LEU A 366 -6.43 1.02 -5.50
C LEU A 366 -5.89 1.53 -4.16
N PRO A 367 -6.02 2.84 -3.88
CA PRO A 367 -5.71 3.42 -2.58
C PRO A 367 -6.39 2.66 -1.43
N PRO A 368 -5.71 2.41 -0.29
CA PRO A 368 -6.34 1.76 0.86
C PRO A 368 -7.54 2.55 1.39
N GLU A 369 -7.50 3.89 1.34
CA GLU A 369 -8.60 4.78 1.70
C GLU A 369 -9.87 4.61 0.85
N TRP A 370 -9.80 3.93 -0.30
CA TRP A 370 -11.00 3.60 -1.10
C TRP A 370 -11.63 2.26 -0.74
N THR A 371 -10.91 1.41 0.01
CA THR A 371 -11.30 0.02 0.25
C THR A 371 -11.49 -0.31 1.72
N ASP A 372 -10.89 0.48 2.62
CA ASP A 372 -11.00 0.33 4.07
C ASP A 372 -11.76 1.51 4.66
N ASP A 373 -12.92 1.22 5.25
CA ASP A 373 -13.81 2.21 5.87
C ASP A 373 -13.21 2.85 7.15
N GLY A 374 -12.08 2.35 7.64
CA GLY A 374 -11.45 2.82 8.86
C GLY A 374 -12.23 2.43 10.14
N PRO A 375 -12.19 3.26 11.20
CA PRO A 375 -12.86 2.95 12.48
C PRO A 375 -14.39 2.98 12.36
N ALA A 376 -15.11 2.22 13.20
CA ALA A 376 -16.57 2.17 13.12
C ALA A 376 -17.26 3.54 13.34
N ALA A 377 -16.60 4.45 14.07
CA ALA A 377 -17.11 5.80 14.33
C ALA A 377 -17.17 6.70 13.08
N THR A 378 -16.36 6.45 12.05
CA THR A 378 -16.39 7.24 10.79
C THR A 378 -17.52 6.82 9.86
N ARG A 379 -18.16 5.66 10.09
CA ARG A 379 -19.23 5.09 9.24
C ARG A 379 -20.60 5.80 9.36
N LYS A 380 -20.74 6.79 10.25
CA LYS A 380 -22.00 7.52 10.52
C LYS A 380 -22.03 8.97 10.03
N ARG A 381 -21.12 9.40 9.14
CA ARG A 381 -21.17 10.74 8.54
C ARG A 381 -21.67 10.70 7.10
#